data_AF-A0A143WXC7-F1
#
_entry.id   AF-A0A143WXC7-F1
#
_cell.length_a   1.000
_cell.length_b   1.000
_cell.length_c   1.000
_cell.angle_alpha   90.00
_cell.angle_beta   90.00
_cell.angle_gamma   90.00
#
_symmetry.space_group_name_H-M   'P 1'
#
loop_
_entity.id
_entity.type
_entity.pdbx_description
1 polymer ?
#
loop_
_entity_poly.entity_id
_entity_poly.type
_entity_poly.pdbx_seq_one_letter_code
_entity_poly.pdbx_strand_id
1 'polypeptide(L)'
;MAGFVLPAALVYRRSRTFRSGVVGLVLSVIAATLMAILGNLLVTPAWLGVPLDAVVAMILPILTPFNLAKGALNAVLTLVVYKSVSNLVTPKKKQVKGR
;
A
#
# COMPACT_ATOMS: atom_id res chain seq x y z
N MET A 1 -8.41 -4.30 -1.88
CA MET A 1 -7.99 -4.28 -0.45
C MET A 1 -6.91 -5.30 -0.14
N ALA A 2 -7.07 -6.58 -0.48
CA ALA A 2 -6.11 -7.65 -0.13
C ALA A 2 -4.65 -7.38 -0.56
N GLY A 3 -4.42 -6.91 -1.80
CA GLY A 3 -3.06 -6.67 -2.33
C GLY A 3 -2.23 -5.60 -1.62
N PHE A 4 -2.86 -4.67 -0.88
CA PHE A 4 -2.16 -3.64 -0.11
C PHE A 4 -2.08 -3.99 1.39
N VAL A 5 -3.12 -4.64 1.92
CA VAL A 5 -3.25 -4.86 3.37
C VAL A 5 -2.52 -6.13 3.83
N LEU A 6 -2.56 -7.22 3.05
CA LEU A 6 -1.95 -8.49 3.43
C LEU A 6 -0.42 -8.45 3.54
N PRO A 7 0.34 -7.90 2.56
CA PRO A 7 1.79 -7.78 2.68
C PRO A 7 2.21 -6.91 3.88
N ALA A 8 1.55 -5.76 4.12
CA ALA A 8 1.80 -4.92 5.29
C ALA A 8 1.54 -5.68 6.60
N ALA A 9 0.42 -6.39 6.70
CA ALA A 9 0.04 -7.13 7.89
C ALA A 9 1.00 -8.29 8.19
N LEU A 10 1.44 -9.02 7.17
CA LEU A 10 2.39 -10.14 7.31
C LEU A 10 3.78 -9.66 7.77
N VAL A 11 4.28 -8.57 7.19
CA VAL A 11 5.59 -8.01 7.57
C VAL A 11 5.54 -7.42 8.99
N TYR A 12 4.47 -6.71 9.36
CA TYR A 12 4.32 -6.12 10.69
C TYR A 12 4.12 -7.18 11.80
N ARG A 13 3.51 -8.33 11.49
CA ARG A 13 3.36 -9.44 12.45
C ARG A 13 4.70 -10.08 12.85
N ARG A 14 5.73 -9.98 12.00
CA ARG A 14 7.09 -10.53 12.23
C ARG A 14 7.94 -9.67 13.15
N SER A 15 7.80 -8.33 13.09
CA SER A 15 8.51 -7.38 13.96
C SER A 15 7.77 -6.05 14.02
N ARG A 16 7.51 -5.54 15.24
CA ARG A 16 6.76 -4.28 15.47
C ARG A 16 7.70 -3.09 15.67
N THR A 17 8.48 -2.75 14.66
CA THR A 17 9.39 -1.59 14.68
C THR A 17 9.01 -0.59 13.58
N PHE A 18 9.43 0.66 13.71
CA PHE A 18 9.20 1.67 12.68
C PHE A 18 9.84 1.28 11.33
N ARG A 19 11.06 0.72 11.37
CA ARG A 19 11.77 0.23 10.18
C ARG A 19 11.01 -0.89 9.46
N SER A 20 10.49 -1.88 10.20
CA SER A 20 9.69 -2.96 9.61
C SER A 20 8.34 -2.46 9.08
N GLY A 21 7.73 -1.45 9.71
CA GLY A 21 6.54 -0.78 9.20
C GLY A 21 6.77 -0.10 7.85
N VAL A 22 7.87 0.63 7.69
CA VAL A 22 8.23 1.28 6.41
C VAL A 22 8.49 0.24 5.32
N VAL A 23 9.27 -0.82 5.61
CA VAL A 23 9.52 -1.91 4.66
C VAL A 23 8.21 -2.61 4.27
N GLY A 24 7.32 -2.84 5.23
CA GLY A 24 6.00 -3.41 4.97
C GLY A 24 5.15 -2.54 4.04
N LEU A 25 5.18 -1.22 4.22
CA LEU A 25 4.47 -0.28 3.34
C LEU A 25 5.04 -0.28 1.91
N VAL A 26 6.36 -0.32 1.74
CA VAL A 26 6.98 -0.41 0.40
C VAL A 26 6.55 -1.68 -0.31
N LEU A 27 6.61 -2.83 0.37
CA LEU A 27 6.16 -4.11 -0.19
C LEU A 27 4.67 -4.09 -0.53
N SER A 28 3.86 -3.44 0.30
CA SER A 28 2.44 -3.23 0.03
C SER A 28 2.16 -2.38 -1.19
N VAL A 29 2.91 -1.29 -1.41
CA VAL A 29 2.77 -0.45 -2.60
C VAL A 29 3.07 -1.28 -3.86
N ILE A 30 4.16 -2.05 -3.86
CA ILE A 30 4.53 -2.91 -5.00
C ILE A 30 3.45 -3.95 -5.27
N ALA A 31 3.01 -4.69 -4.25
CA ALA A 31 1.98 -5.71 -4.40
C ALA A 31 0.64 -5.12 -4.86
N ALA A 32 0.26 -3.93 -4.36
CA ALA A 32 -0.95 -3.26 -4.80
C ALA A 32 -0.86 -2.78 -6.25
N THR A 33 0.29 -2.25 -6.69
CA THR A 33 0.50 -1.86 -8.09
C THR A 33 0.41 -3.07 -9.02
N LEU A 34 1.01 -4.21 -8.66
CA LEU A 34 0.90 -5.45 -9.43
C LEU A 34 -0.56 -5.93 -9.54
N MET A 35 -1.28 -5.96 -8.42
CA MET A 35 -2.70 -6.34 -8.41
C MET A 35 -3.58 -5.37 -9.21
N ALA A 36 -3.26 -4.07 -9.20
CA ALA A 36 -3.97 -3.08 -10.00
C ALA A 36 -3.72 -3.26 -11.49
N ILE A 37 -2.48 -3.57 -11.90
CA ILE A 37 -2.15 -3.86 -13.30
C ILE A 37 -2.90 -5.11 -13.76
N LEU A 38 -2.85 -6.21 -12.99
CA LEU A 38 -3.58 -7.45 -13.30
C LEU A 38 -5.10 -7.20 -13.39
N GLY A 39 -5.65 -6.42 -12.47
CA GLY A 39 -7.07 -6.03 -12.51
C GLY A 39 -7.43 -5.25 -13.77
N ASN A 40 -6.59 -4.29 -14.18
CA ASN A 40 -6.83 -3.51 -15.41
C ASN A 40 -6.72 -4.38 -16.67
N LEU A 41 -5.80 -5.35 -16.71
CA LEU A 41 -5.68 -6.28 -17.84
C LEU A 41 -6.92 -7.16 -18.03
N LEU A 42 -7.66 -7.46 -16.97
CA LEU A 42 -8.87 -8.28 -17.03
C LEU A 42 -10.13 -7.43 -17.21
N VAL A 43 -10.28 -6.39 -16.39
CA VAL A 43 -11.54 -5.63 -16.29
C VAL A 43 -11.67 -4.60 -17.40
N THR A 44 -10.60 -3.88 -17.74
CA THR A 44 -10.65 -2.80 -18.73
C THR A 44 -11.06 -3.28 -20.13
N PRO A 45 -10.49 -4.36 -20.70
CA PRO A 45 -10.94 -4.85 -22.01
C PRO A 45 -12.35 -5.45 -21.94
N ALA A 46 -12.67 -6.17 -20.86
CA ALA A 46 -13.99 -6.77 -20.68
C ALA A 46 -15.12 -5.74 -20.52
N TRP A 47 -14.84 -4.60 -19.91
CA TRP A 47 -15.83 -3.56 -19.63
C TRP A 47 -15.91 -2.49 -20.71
N LEU A 48 -14.78 -2.06 -21.29
CA LEU A 48 -14.73 -1.02 -22.32
C LEU A 48 -14.75 -1.57 -23.75
N GLY A 49 -14.62 -2.89 -23.94
CA GLY A 49 -14.54 -3.50 -25.27
C GLY A 49 -13.28 -3.14 -26.05
N VAL A 50 -12.23 -2.65 -25.38
CA VAL A 50 -10.94 -2.29 -26.00
C VAL A 50 -10.02 -3.52 -26.12
N PRO A 51 -9.11 -3.55 -27.11
CA PRO A 51 -8.14 -4.65 -27.23
C PRO A 51 -7.18 -4.69 -26.04
N LEU A 52 -6.77 -5.90 -25.64
CA LEU A 52 -5.82 -6.13 -24.54
C LEU A 52 -4.52 -5.32 -24.75
N ASP A 53 -4.02 -5.28 -25.99
CA ASP A 53 -2.77 -4.61 -26.36
C ASP A 53 -2.80 -3.10 -26.04
N ALA A 54 -3.95 -2.45 -26.17
CA ALA A 54 -4.11 -1.06 -25.80
C ALA A 54 -3.92 -0.86 -24.28
N VAL A 55 -4.40 -1.80 -23.47
CA VAL A 55 -4.24 -1.76 -22.01
C VAL A 55 -2.78 -2.05 -21.63
N VAL A 56 -2.12 -2.98 -22.32
CA VAL A 56 -0.68 -3.26 -22.11
C VAL A 56 0.17 -2.04 -22.41
N ALA A 57 -0.12 -1.32 -23.50
CA ALA A 57 0.57 -0.08 -23.85
C ALA A 57 0.43 1.03 -22.78
N MET A 58 -0.64 1.00 -21.97
CA MET A 58 -0.86 1.94 -20.88
C MET A 58 -0.12 1.59 -19.59
N ILE A 59 0.47 0.39 -19.46
CA ILE A 59 1.07 -0.08 -18.19
C ILE A 59 2.17 0.85 -17.71
N LEU A 60 3.19 1.09 -18.54
CA LEU A 60 4.33 1.92 -18.16
C LEU A 60 4.00 3.41 -18.07
N PRO A 61 3.34 4.04 -19.06
CA PRO A 61 3.15 5.49 -19.03
C PRO A 61 2.03 5.95 -18.09
N ILE A 62 1.04 5.10 -17.78
CA ILE A 62 -0.17 5.52 -17.06
C ILE A 62 -0.39 4.67 -15.79
N LEU A 63 -0.57 3.35 -15.94
CA LEU A 63 -1.05 2.52 -14.82
C LEU A 63 0.00 2.43 -13.70
N THR A 64 1.26 2.22 -14.05
CA THR A 64 2.36 2.09 -13.08
C THR A 64 2.57 3.40 -12.28
N PRO A 65 2.81 4.56 -12.92
CA PRO A 65 3.04 5.81 -12.18
C PRO A 65 1.81 6.22 -11.36
N PHE A 66 0.59 6.05 -11.88
CA PHE A 66 -0.63 6.37 -11.14
C PHE A 66 -0.79 5.51 -9.88
N ASN A 67 -0.63 4.18 -10.00
CA ASN A 67 -0.79 3.28 -8.86
C ASN A 67 0.35 3.43 -7.84
N LEU A 68 1.58 3.71 -8.27
CA LEU A 68 2.69 4.02 -7.37
C LEU A 68 2.44 5.32 -6.60
N ALA A 69 2.02 6.39 -7.27
CA ALA A 69 1.68 7.65 -6.60
C ALA A 69 0.55 7.47 -5.58
N LYS A 70 -0.52 6.75 -5.97
CA LYS A 70 -1.63 6.41 -5.08
C LYS A 70 -1.17 5.58 -3.87
N GLY A 71 -0.31 4.59 -4.10
CA GLY A 71 0.26 3.76 -3.05
C GLY A 71 1.15 4.55 -2.09
N ALA A 72 1.99 5.44 -2.61
CA ALA A 72 2.86 6.31 -1.83
C ALA A 72 2.04 7.25 -0.94
N LEU A 73 0.98 7.87 -1.47
CA LEU A 73 0.06 8.71 -0.70
C LEU A 73 -0.57 7.93 0.46
N ASN A 74 -1.03 6.70 0.20
CA ASN A 74 -1.58 5.83 1.25
C ASN A 74 -0.53 5.47 2.31
N ALA A 75 0.71 5.20 1.90
CA ALA A 75 1.80 4.89 2.82
C ALA A 75 2.15 6.10 3.72
N VAL A 76 2.26 7.29 3.13
CA VAL A 76 2.50 8.54 3.87
C VAL A 76 1.37 8.79 4.86
N LEU A 77 0.11 8.71 4.41
CA LEU A 77 -1.05 8.88 5.29
C LEU A 77 -1.05 7.88 6.44
N THR A 78 -0.72 6.61 6.16
CA THR A 78 -0.61 5.57 7.19
C THR A 78 0.45 5.94 8.22
N LEU A 79 1.63 6.40 7.82
CA LEU A 79 2.70 6.78 8.75
C LEU A 79 2.33 8.01 9.60
N VAL A 80 1.70 9.01 9.00
CA VAL A 80 1.26 10.23 9.70
C VAL A 80 0.19 9.90 10.73
N VAL A 81 -0.84 9.15 10.33
CA VAL A 81 -1.96 8.78 11.19
C VAL A 81 -1.54 7.80 12.28
N TYR A 82 -0.58 6.92 12.01
CA TYR A 82 -0.13 5.90 12.97
C TYR A 82 0.30 6.52 14.31
N LYS A 83 1.05 7.62 14.29
CA LYS A 83 1.50 8.28 15.54
C LYS A 83 0.32 8.88 16.32
N SER A 84 -0.61 9.54 15.63
CA SER A 84 -1.79 10.15 16.26
C SER A 84 -2.73 9.10 16.86
N VAL A 85 -3.01 8.02 16.12
CA VAL A 85 -3.88 6.93 16.58
C VAL A 85 -3.21 6.12 17.69
N SER A 86 -1.91 5.83 17.58
CA SER A 86 -1.18 5.12 18.64
C SER A 86 -1.21 5.88 19.96
N ASN A 87 -1.10 7.21 19.93
CA ASN A 87 -1.16 8.03 21.14
C ASN A 87 -2.57 8.08 21.76
N LEU A 88 -3.63 8.02 20.93
CA LEU A 88 -5.02 7.99 21.40
C LEU A 88 -5.41 6.65 22.03
N VAL A 89 -4.86 5.55 21.50
CA VAL A 89 -5.23 4.18 21.91
C VAL A 89 -4.32 3.64 23.03
N THR A 90 -3.17 4.26 23.29
CA THR A 90 -2.29 3.85 24.40
C THR A 90 -2.84 4.34 25.74
N PRO A 91 -3.21 3.44 26.69
CA PRO A 91 -3.65 3.85 28.02
C PRO A 91 -2.50 4.57 28.75
N LYS A 92 -2.79 5.66 29.47
CA LYS A 92 -1.80 6.52 30.17
C LYS A 92 -0.77 5.79 31.07
N LYS A 93 -0.96 4.53 31.42
CA LYS A 93 -0.19 3.81 32.46
C LYS A 93 1.15 3.18 32.03
N LYS A 94 1.62 3.34 30.78
CA LYS A 94 2.95 2.87 30.35
C LYS A 94 3.75 3.94 29.59
N GLN A 95 3.89 5.13 30.17
CA GLN A 95 4.95 6.03 29.72
C GLN A 95 6.30 5.50 30.20
N VAL A 96 7.10 4.95 29.28
CA VAL A 96 8.51 4.68 29.54
C VAL A 96 9.22 6.03 29.48
N LYS A 97 9.68 6.55 30.63
CA LYS A 97 10.60 7.68 30.65
C LYS A 97 11.89 7.23 29.96
N GLY A 98 12.14 7.79 28.77
CA GLY A 98 13.47 7.71 28.17
C GLY A 98 14.48 8.40 29.08
N ARG A 99 15.64 7.78 29.24
CA ARG A 99 16.86 8.45 29.72
C ARG A 99 17.27 9.54 28.75
#